data_AF-A0A1F5YPI5-F1
#
_entry.id   AF-A0A1F5YPI5-F1
#
_cell.length_a   1.000
_cell.length_b   1.000
_cell.length_c   1.000
_cell.angle_alpha   90.00
_cell.angle_beta   90.00
_cell.angle_gamma   90.00
#
_symmetry.space_group_name_H-M   'P 1'
#
loop_
_entity.id
_entity.type
_entity.pdbx_description
1 polymer ?
#
loop_
_entity_poly.entity_id
_entity_poly.type
_entity_poly.pdbx_seq_one_letter_code
_entity_poly.pdbx_strand_id
1 'polypeptide(L)'
;MLTMGQRIAITCAVRKRYRKGTKKQKGRILDEFVKTTGYNRNYARWVLGSLKKQGRRKKRYPARKRRYDASVFYPLRTLWIAADGICGTRLKPFLPELVRVMEEKKELRLNKVIRQKLERIGSATIDRMLSATKKQYQLKGRATTKPGTLLRGTIAVRTFDDWDDQRPGYFETDLVAFCGESVRGEYINCLNMTDVATSWVGLEAVMGKGQQRVYDAIDRIRLRLLFAMLGIDPDNGTEFINWHLKTYCETHEIMLTRIRPYKKNDNCYVEQKNYTVLRRFLGYARFDTDKQLAIIKETLPLIEDYVNFFQPVMKLKEKKRIGSKTKKTYYTAKTPYQRLLESGILNNDQERKLQMYYGTINPADLKRRINKLLQKLNKTLR
;
A
#
# COMPACT_ATOMS: atom_id res chain seq x y z
N MET A 1 -15.66 22.02 -41.49
CA MET A 1 -14.36 21.31 -41.62
C MET A 1 -14.60 19.81 -41.60
N LEU A 2 -13.97 19.04 -42.49
CA LEU A 2 -14.09 17.57 -42.49
C LEU A 2 -13.49 16.95 -41.22
N THR A 3 -14.18 15.97 -40.65
CA THR A 3 -13.66 15.16 -39.54
C THR A 3 -12.54 14.23 -40.00
N MET A 4 -11.72 13.74 -39.07
CA MET A 4 -10.60 12.86 -39.43
C MET A 4 -11.07 11.54 -40.08
N GLY A 5 -12.23 11.00 -39.67
CA GLY A 5 -12.85 9.83 -40.29
C GLY A 5 -13.26 10.08 -41.75
N GLN A 6 -13.86 11.24 -42.04
CA GLN A 6 -14.25 11.65 -43.39
C GLN A 6 -13.03 11.85 -44.29
N ARG A 7 -11.95 12.47 -43.78
CA ARG A 7 -10.69 12.61 -44.51
C ARG A 7 -10.07 11.26 -44.86
N ILE A 8 -10.17 10.27 -43.96
CA ILE A 8 -9.70 8.88 -44.21
C ILE A 8 -10.54 8.21 -45.30
N ALA A 9 -11.86 8.37 -45.29
CA ALA A 9 -12.74 7.79 -46.30
C ALA A 9 -12.45 8.36 -47.71
N ILE A 10 -12.33 9.69 -47.82
CA ILE A 10 -11.97 10.39 -49.07
C ILE A 10 -10.58 9.95 -49.55
N THR A 11 -9.62 9.85 -48.63
CA THR A 11 -8.28 9.33 -48.94
C THR A 11 -8.37 7.94 -49.58
N CYS A 12 -9.12 7.00 -48.99
CA CYS A 12 -9.25 5.65 -49.51
C CYS A 12 -9.88 5.61 -50.92
N ALA A 13 -10.89 6.44 -51.16
CA ALA A 13 -11.57 6.54 -52.45
C ALA A 13 -10.69 7.15 -53.55
N VAL A 14 -9.96 8.23 -53.23
CA VAL A 14 -9.12 8.97 -54.19
C VAL A 14 -7.82 8.23 -54.51
N ARG A 15 -7.29 7.43 -53.57
CA ARG A 15 -6.00 6.73 -53.70
C ARG A 15 -5.89 5.86 -54.95
N LYS A 16 -6.94 5.09 -55.29
CA LYS A 16 -6.90 4.19 -56.45
C LYS A 16 -6.76 4.97 -57.76
N ARG A 17 -7.52 6.06 -57.90
CA ARG A 17 -7.48 6.95 -59.07
C ARG A 17 -6.15 7.70 -59.17
N TYR A 18 -5.68 8.24 -58.04
CA TYR A 18 -4.36 8.91 -57.97
C TYR A 18 -3.23 7.99 -58.42
N ARG A 19 -3.22 6.72 -58.00
CA ARG A 19 -2.11 5.80 -58.34
C ARG A 19 -2.09 5.40 -59.82
N LYS A 20 -3.25 5.17 -60.42
CA LYS A 20 -3.40 4.78 -61.84
C LYS A 20 -3.25 5.95 -62.82
N GLY A 21 -3.38 7.19 -62.36
CA GLY A 21 -3.30 8.37 -63.22
C GLY A 21 -1.89 8.65 -63.77
N THR A 22 -1.84 9.29 -64.95
CA THR A 22 -0.62 9.85 -65.54
C THR A 22 -0.09 11.02 -64.73
N LYS A 23 1.13 11.51 -65.01
CA LYS A 23 1.75 12.64 -64.28
C LYS A 23 0.85 13.89 -64.24
N LYS A 24 0.22 14.24 -65.37
CA LYS A 24 -0.71 15.38 -65.49
C LYS A 24 -2.02 15.16 -64.70
N GLN A 25 -2.56 13.94 -64.73
CA GLN A 25 -3.77 13.57 -63.97
C GLN A 25 -3.51 13.55 -62.45
N LYS A 26 -2.34 13.04 -62.02
CA LYS A 26 -1.91 13.06 -60.62
C LYS A 26 -1.81 14.48 -60.08
N GLY A 27 -1.29 15.43 -60.86
CA GLY A 27 -1.27 16.85 -60.47
C GLY A 27 -2.66 17.37 -60.12
N ARG A 28 -3.62 17.21 -61.05
CA ARG A 28 -5.02 17.65 -60.87
C ARG A 28 -5.71 16.99 -59.68
N ILE A 29 -5.57 15.66 -59.55
CA ILE A 29 -6.15 14.92 -58.41
C ILE A 29 -5.55 15.38 -57.08
N LEU A 30 -4.27 15.77 -57.06
CA LEU A 30 -3.61 16.27 -55.86
C LEU A 30 -4.12 17.67 -55.48
N ASP A 31 -4.33 18.55 -56.46
CA ASP A 31 -4.88 19.90 -56.26
C ASP A 31 -6.29 19.84 -55.65
N GLU A 32 -7.15 19.03 -56.24
CA GLU A 32 -8.53 18.81 -55.76
C GLU A 32 -8.53 18.23 -54.34
N PHE A 33 -7.72 17.20 -54.10
CA PHE A 33 -7.64 16.53 -52.81
C PHE A 33 -7.13 17.44 -51.68
N VAL A 34 -6.15 18.32 -51.98
CA VAL A 34 -5.67 19.34 -51.04
C VAL A 34 -6.77 20.35 -50.72
N LYS A 35 -7.50 20.83 -51.73
CA LYS A 35 -8.61 21.78 -51.55
C LYS A 35 -9.75 21.19 -50.70
N THR A 36 -10.08 19.92 -50.89
CA THR A 36 -11.15 19.24 -50.13
C THR A 36 -10.73 18.89 -48.70
N THR A 37 -9.51 18.37 -48.49
CA THR A 37 -9.08 17.85 -47.18
C THR A 37 -8.38 18.87 -46.30
N GLY A 38 -7.87 19.96 -46.87
CA GLY A 38 -7.03 20.95 -46.21
C GLY A 38 -5.62 20.45 -45.88
N TYR A 39 -5.19 19.32 -46.46
CA TYR A 39 -3.83 18.80 -46.27
C TYR A 39 -2.79 19.62 -47.03
N ASN A 40 -1.59 19.74 -46.46
CA ASN A 40 -0.44 20.22 -47.22
C ASN A 40 -0.19 19.27 -48.41
N ARG A 41 0.14 19.85 -49.57
CA ARG A 41 0.43 19.13 -50.82
C ARG A 41 1.45 17.99 -50.68
N ASN A 42 2.50 18.18 -49.89
CA ASN A 42 3.50 17.15 -49.62
C ASN A 42 2.91 15.98 -48.83
N TYR A 43 2.09 16.29 -47.82
CA TYR A 43 1.39 15.27 -47.03
C TYR A 43 0.33 14.53 -47.87
N ALA A 44 -0.46 15.25 -48.67
CA ALA A 44 -1.41 14.67 -49.61
C ALA A 44 -0.74 13.70 -50.60
N ARG A 45 0.41 14.07 -51.15
CA ARG A 45 1.20 13.22 -52.07
C ARG A 45 1.66 11.94 -51.37
N TRP A 46 2.14 12.06 -50.13
CA TRP A 46 2.56 10.91 -49.31
C TRP A 46 1.37 10.00 -48.94
N VAL A 47 0.23 10.57 -48.54
CA VAL A 47 -0.95 9.82 -48.11
C VAL A 47 -1.58 9.06 -49.29
N LEU A 48 -1.70 9.68 -50.48
CA LEU A 48 -2.25 9.05 -51.67
C LEU A 48 -1.25 8.10 -52.37
N GLY A 49 0.05 8.42 -52.30
CA GLY A 49 1.13 7.63 -52.90
C GLY A 49 1.62 6.47 -52.06
N SER A 50 1.48 6.54 -50.73
CA SER A 50 1.86 5.43 -49.87
C SER A 50 1.00 4.21 -50.22
N LEU A 51 1.63 3.05 -50.38
CA LEU A 51 0.92 1.80 -50.17
C LEU A 51 0.58 1.79 -48.68
N LYS A 52 -0.69 1.58 -48.28
CA LYS A 52 -0.88 0.92 -46.98
C LYS A 52 -0.06 -0.35 -47.13
N LYS A 53 1.14 -0.38 -46.54
CA LYS A 53 1.82 -1.64 -46.30
C LYS A 53 0.77 -2.43 -45.54
N GLN A 54 0.09 -3.38 -46.20
CA GLN A 54 -0.55 -4.49 -45.50
C GLN A 54 0.47 -4.88 -44.45
N GLY A 55 0.07 -4.75 -43.18
CA GLY A 55 0.96 -4.37 -42.08
C GLY A 55 2.33 -5.01 -42.23
N ARG A 56 3.39 -4.18 -42.28
CA ARG A 56 4.77 -4.64 -42.14
C ARG A 56 4.72 -5.67 -41.00
N ARG A 57 4.82 -6.97 -41.31
CA ARG A 57 4.92 -8.00 -40.26
C ARG A 57 6.06 -7.50 -39.39
N LYS A 58 5.76 -7.08 -38.16
CA LYS A 58 6.79 -6.60 -37.23
C LYS A 58 7.84 -7.69 -37.28
N LYS A 59 9.07 -7.38 -37.75
CA LYS A 59 10.17 -8.34 -37.74
C LYS A 59 10.18 -8.90 -36.31
N ARG A 60 9.84 -10.19 -36.17
CA ARG A 60 9.88 -10.87 -34.89
C ARG A 60 11.37 -11.02 -34.60
N TYR A 61 11.95 -10.01 -33.96
CA TYR A 61 13.27 -10.15 -33.37
C TYR A 61 13.22 -11.39 -32.47
N PRO A 62 14.23 -12.28 -32.52
CA PRO A 62 14.29 -13.39 -31.60
C PRO A 62 14.09 -12.85 -30.20
N ALA A 63 13.15 -13.46 -29.45
CA ALA A 63 12.83 -13.01 -28.11
C ALA A 63 14.12 -13.04 -27.30
N ARG A 64 14.60 -11.85 -26.90
CA ARG A 64 15.82 -11.73 -26.09
C ARG A 64 15.69 -12.68 -24.90
N LYS A 65 16.71 -13.52 -24.67
CA LYS A 65 16.72 -14.46 -23.53
C LYS A 65 16.34 -13.70 -22.27
N ARG A 66 15.23 -14.09 -21.65
CA ARG A 66 14.71 -13.40 -20.47
C ARG A 66 15.64 -13.69 -19.31
N ARG A 67 16.25 -12.65 -18.73
CA ARG A 67 17.11 -12.76 -17.54
C ARG A 67 16.37 -13.37 -16.34
N TYR A 68 15.07 -13.06 -16.25
CA TYR A 68 14.15 -13.57 -15.24
C TYR A 68 13.11 -14.45 -15.93
N ASP A 69 13.20 -15.75 -15.66
CA ASP A 69 12.38 -16.81 -16.25
C ASP A 69 11.43 -17.40 -15.19
N ALA A 70 10.80 -18.52 -15.50
CA ALA A 70 9.89 -19.21 -14.59
C ALA A 70 10.57 -19.62 -13.27
N SER A 71 11.87 -19.97 -13.29
CA SER A 71 12.62 -20.37 -12.09
C SER A 71 12.73 -19.24 -11.06
N VAL A 72 12.73 -17.98 -11.51
CA VAL A 72 12.70 -16.80 -10.62
C VAL A 72 11.26 -16.44 -10.23
N PHE A 73 10.31 -16.66 -11.14
CA PHE A 73 8.91 -16.30 -10.92
C PHE A 73 8.27 -17.07 -9.77
N TYR A 74 8.44 -18.40 -9.69
CA TYR A 74 7.79 -19.19 -8.66
C TYR A 74 8.24 -18.81 -7.24
N PRO A 75 9.55 -18.72 -6.93
CA PRO A 75 9.98 -18.23 -5.63
C PRO A 75 9.56 -16.79 -5.34
N LEU A 76 9.65 -15.90 -6.35
CA LEU A 76 9.19 -14.53 -6.19
C LEU A 76 7.70 -14.46 -5.84
N ARG A 77 6.88 -15.32 -6.45
CA ARG A 77 5.46 -15.43 -6.14
C ARG A 77 5.25 -15.89 -4.69
N THR A 78 5.97 -16.91 -4.23
CA THR A 78 5.89 -17.37 -2.83
C THR A 78 6.24 -16.26 -1.86
N LEU A 79 7.35 -15.56 -2.08
CA LEU A 79 7.78 -14.41 -1.28
C LEU A 79 6.74 -13.28 -1.30
N TRP A 80 6.17 -12.98 -2.47
CA TRP A 80 5.16 -11.94 -2.61
C TRP A 80 3.85 -12.28 -1.89
N ILE A 81 3.44 -13.56 -1.88
CA ILE A 81 2.29 -14.03 -1.11
C ILE A 81 2.58 -13.96 0.39
N ALA A 82 3.77 -14.39 0.81
CA ALA A 82 4.21 -14.31 2.21
C ALA A 82 4.27 -12.85 2.72
N ALA A 83 4.57 -11.89 1.85
CA ALA A 83 4.53 -10.45 2.12
C ALA A 83 3.13 -9.81 1.90
N ASP A 84 2.08 -10.61 1.76
CA ASP A 84 0.68 -10.16 1.61
C ASP A 84 0.45 -9.22 0.43
N GLY A 85 1.15 -9.47 -0.67
CA GLY A 85 0.83 -8.86 -1.94
C GLY A 85 1.32 -7.41 -2.12
N ILE A 86 2.29 -6.95 -1.33
CA ILE A 86 2.86 -5.60 -1.43
C ILE A 86 3.42 -5.27 -2.83
N CYS A 87 3.50 -3.98 -3.16
CA CYS A 87 4.03 -3.53 -4.44
C CYS A 87 5.54 -3.75 -4.55
N GLY A 88 6.06 -3.85 -5.78
CA GLY A 88 7.48 -4.12 -6.03
C GLY A 88 8.42 -3.10 -5.41
N THR A 89 7.99 -1.84 -5.29
CA THR A 89 8.77 -0.77 -4.62
C THR A 89 8.97 -1.03 -3.12
N ARG A 90 7.97 -1.61 -2.45
CA ARG A 90 8.06 -2.00 -1.03
C ARG A 90 8.75 -3.35 -0.86
N LEU A 91 8.46 -4.30 -1.75
CA LEU A 91 9.02 -5.65 -1.68
C LEU A 91 10.52 -5.68 -1.94
N LYS A 92 11.00 -4.96 -2.97
CA LYS A 92 12.41 -4.99 -3.38
C LYS A 92 13.40 -4.79 -2.21
N PRO A 93 13.32 -3.72 -1.40
CA PRO A 93 14.29 -3.50 -0.32
C PRO A 93 14.20 -4.55 0.79
N PHE A 94 13.02 -5.14 1.01
CA PHE A 94 12.81 -6.16 2.05
C PHE A 94 13.09 -7.60 1.56
N LEU A 95 13.21 -7.79 0.24
CA LEU A 95 13.34 -9.11 -0.37
C LEU A 95 14.55 -9.92 0.13
N PRO A 96 15.76 -9.34 0.32
CA PRO A 96 16.90 -10.12 0.82
C PRO A 96 16.65 -10.69 2.23
N GLU A 97 16.06 -9.89 3.11
CA GLU A 97 15.73 -10.32 4.47
C GLU A 97 14.61 -11.35 4.47
N LEU A 98 13.56 -11.13 3.69
CA LEU A 98 12.46 -12.09 3.57
C LEU A 98 12.95 -13.44 3.02
N VAL A 99 13.88 -13.44 2.04
CA VAL A 99 14.50 -14.67 1.54
C VAL A 99 15.24 -15.39 2.66
N ARG A 100 16.09 -14.67 3.42
CA ARG A 100 16.83 -15.24 4.56
C ARG A 100 15.88 -15.92 5.55
N VAL A 101 14.86 -15.20 6.02
CA VAL A 101 13.91 -15.73 7.01
C VAL A 101 13.14 -16.93 6.47
N MET A 102 12.68 -16.87 5.21
CA MET A 102 11.92 -17.98 4.61
C MET A 102 12.79 -19.24 4.44
N GLU A 103 14.09 -19.11 4.19
CA GLU A 103 15.03 -20.24 4.12
C GLU A 103 15.34 -20.81 5.52
N GLU A 104 15.61 -19.94 6.50
CA GLU A 104 15.82 -20.33 7.91
C GLU A 104 14.62 -21.11 8.46
N LYS A 105 13.40 -20.69 8.10
CA LYS A 105 12.15 -21.35 8.48
C LYS A 105 11.76 -22.52 7.59
N LYS A 106 12.62 -22.92 6.64
CA LYS A 106 12.42 -24.04 5.71
C LYS A 106 11.15 -23.92 4.83
N GLU A 107 10.61 -22.71 4.68
CA GLU A 107 9.45 -22.40 3.82
C GLU A 107 9.86 -22.19 2.35
N LEU A 108 11.15 -21.94 2.10
CA LEU A 108 11.72 -21.76 0.77
C LEU A 108 13.09 -22.42 0.68
N ARG A 109 13.43 -22.95 -0.49
CA ARG A 109 14.80 -23.39 -0.83
C ARG A 109 15.20 -22.79 -2.16
N LEU A 110 16.29 -22.03 -2.19
CA LEU A 110 16.80 -21.40 -3.40
C LEU A 110 18.19 -21.91 -3.72
N ASN A 111 18.50 -22.01 -5.01
CA ASN A 111 19.89 -22.13 -5.45
C ASN A 111 20.57 -20.74 -5.44
N LYS A 112 21.90 -20.74 -5.39
CA LYS A 112 22.71 -19.51 -5.34
C LYS A 112 22.43 -18.55 -6.50
N VAL A 113 22.19 -19.09 -7.70
CA VAL A 113 21.93 -18.31 -8.92
C VAL A 113 20.59 -17.57 -8.83
N ILE A 114 19.52 -18.24 -8.39
CA ILE A 114 18.19 -17.64 -8.24
C ILE A 114 18.21 -16.61 -7.12
N ARG A 115 18.90 -16.88 -6.00
CA ARG A 115 19.07 -15.90 -4.91
C ARG A 115 19.67 -14.60 -5.43
N GLN A 116 20.80 -14.67 -6.14
CA GLN A 116 21.44 -13.49 -6.75
C GLN A 116 20.54 -12.78 -7.77
N LYS A 117 19.73 -13.52 -8.54
CA LYS A 117 18.75 -12.92 -9.45
C LYS A 117 17.66 -12.16 -8.68
N LEU A 118 17.15 -12.71 -7.58
CA LEU A 118 16.14 -12.07 -6.74
C LEU A 118 16.68 -10.82 -6.04
N GLU A 119 17.90 -10.84 -5.52
CA GLU A 119 18.51 -9.66 -4.89
C GLU A 119 18.72 -8.50 -5.89
N ARG A 120 19.04 -8.82 -7.14
CA ARG A 120 19.31 -7.82 -8.20
C ARG A 120 18.05 -7.35 -8.94
N ILE A 121 16.89 -7.97 -8.71
CA ILE A 121 15.68 -7.66 -9.46
C ILE A 121 15.20 -6.22 -9.17
N GLY A 122 14.80 -5.50 -10.21
CA GLY A 122 14.22 -4.16 -10.06
C GLY A 122 12.74 -4.21 -9.64
N SER A 123 12.27 -3.21 -8.89
CA SER A 123 10.87 -3.10 -8.43
C SER A 123 9.86 -3.16 -9.59
N ALA A 124 10.12 -2.43 -10.68
CA ALA A 124 9.28 -2.47 -11.88
C ALA A 124 9.29 -3.85 -12.58
N THR A 125 10.34 -4.65 -12.41
CA THR A 125 10.39 -6.01 -12.96
C THR A 125 9.61 -6.99 -12.08
N ILE A 126 9.69 -6.85 -10.75
CA ILE A 126 8.83 -7.58 -9.81
C ILE A 126 7.36 -7.37 -10.18
N ASP A 127 6.94 -6.11 -10.34
CA ASP A 127 5.54 -5.78 -10.65
C ASP A 127 5.08 -6.33 -12.00
N ARG A 128 5.94 -6.30 -13.02
CA ARG A 128 5.64 -6.90 -14.33
C ARG A 128 5.56 -8.42 -14.29
N MET A 129 6.46 -9.09 -13.57
CA MET A 129 6.45 -10.55 -13.45
C MET A 129 5.19 -11.02 -12.73
N LEU A 130 4.80 -10.33 -11.66
CA LEU A 130 3.65 -10.68 -10.84
C LEU A 130 2.32 -10.14 -11.39
N SER A 131 2.31 -9.45 -12.54
CA SER A 131 1.09 -8.76 -13.00
C SER A 131 -0.10 -9.70 -13.24
N ALA A 132 0.17 -10.91 -13.76
CA ALA A 132 -0.87 -11.92 -13.98
C ALA A 132 -1.39 -12.48 -12.66
N THR A 133 -0.50 -12.83 -11.74
CA THR A 133 -0.85 -13.29 -10.39
C THR A 133 -1.62 -12.23 -9.62
N LYS A 134 -1.20 -10.97 -9.67
CA LYS A 134 -1.91 -9.83 -9.06
C LYS A 134 -3.35 -9.74 -9.54
N LYS A 135 -3.61 -9.95 -10.83
CA LYS A 135 -4.98 -9.95 -11.38
C LYS A 135 -5.81 -11.11 -10.85
N GLN A 136 -5.22 -12.31 -10.70
CA GLN A 136 -5.92 -13.47 -10.13
C GLN A 136 -6.24 -13.28 -8.63
N TYR A 137 -5.33 -12.64 -7.88
CA TYR A 137 -5.50 -12.37 -6.45
C TYR A 137 -6.35 -11.11 -6.16
N GLN A 138 -6.74 -10.34 -7.18
CA GLN A 138 -7.76 -9.28 -7.06
C GLN A 138 -9.16 -9.92 -6.96
N LEU A 139 -9.38 -10.78 -5.96
CA LEU A 139 -10.68 -11.37 -5.60
C LEU A 139 -11.68 -10.32 -5.07
N LYS A 140 -11.27 -9.06 -4.91
CA LYS A 140 -12.18 -7.93 -4.74
C LYS A 140 -12.50 -7.39 -6.13
N GLY A 141 -13.77 -7.50 -6.54
CA GLY A 141 -14.28 -6.87 -7.76
C GLY A 141 -13.89 -5.39 -7.83
N ARG A 142 -14.01 -4.77 -9.01
CA ARG A 142 -13.83 -3.32 -9.16
C ARG A 142 -14.80 -2.61 -8.21
N ALA A 143 -14.34 -2.27 -7.01
CA ALA A 143 -15.09 -1.45 -6.09
C ALA A 143 -15.22 -0.06 -6.72
N THR A 144 -16.46 0.34 -6.99
CA THR A 144 -16.82 1.72 -7.36
C THR A 144 -16.48 2.69 -6.23
N THR A 145 -16.46 2.20 -5.00
CA THR A 145 -15.82 2.83 -3.85
C THR A 145 -14.31 2.55 -3.90
N LYS A 146 -13.57 3.42 -4.58
CA LYS A 146 -12.17 3.62 -4.22
C LYS A 146 -12.16 3.92 -2.71
N PRO A 147 -11.38 3.22 -1.86
CA PRO A 147 -11.05 3.73 -0.54
C PRO A 147 -10.57 5.16 -0.78
N GLY A 148 -11.27 6.13 -0.19
CA GLY A 148 -11.33 7.51 -0.68
C GLY A 148 -10.01 7.97 -1.28
N THR A 149 -10.05 8.42 -2.54
CA THR A 149 -8.95 9.18 -3.12
C THR A 149 -8.63 10.28 -2.13
N LEU A 150 -7.50 10.11 -1.42
CA LEU A 150 -6.99 11.04 -0.44
C LEU A 150 -7.09 12.46 -0.98
N LEU A 151 -8.15 13.18 -0.59
CA LEU A 151 -8.12 14.63 -0.41
C LEU A 151 -7.21 14.94 0.79
N ARG A 152 -5.98 14.40 0.83
CA ARG A 152 -4.91 14.79 1.77
C ARG A 152 -3.89 15.63 1.01
N GLY A 153 -4.44 16.69 0.41
CA GLY A 153 -3.78 17.64 -0.46
C GLY A 153 -3.12 18.81 0.27
N THR A 154 -3.40 19.01 1.55
CA THR A 154 -2.99 20.21 2.29
C THR A 154 -1.99 19.84 3.38
N ILE A 155 -0.70 20.08 3.10
CA ILE A 155 0.26 20.27 4.19
C ILE A 155 0.38 21.79 4.31
N ALA A 156 -0.07 22.31 5.45
CA ALA A 156 0.48 23.51 6.03
C ALA A 156 1.37 23.07 7.20
N VAL A 157 2.47 23.76 7.37
CA VAL A 157 3.54 23.54 8.36
C VAL A 157 2.94 23.30 9.77
N ARG A 158 3.39 22.23 10.44
CA ARG A 158 3.23 22.05 11.89
C ARG A 158 4.01 23.19 12.55
N THR A 159 3.33 24.24 12.97
CA THR A 159 3.88 25.26 13.88
C THR A 159 3.37 24.95 15.27
N PHE A 160 4.03 24.01 15.95
CA PHE A 160 4.31 23.96 17.39
C PHE A 160 5.22 22.75 17.62
N ASP A 161 6.42 23.04 18.10
CA ASP A 161 7.56 22.17 18.36
C ASP A 161 7.42 21.44 19.72
N ASP A 162 6.67 20.34 19.80
CA ASP A 162 6.71 19.52 21.04
C ASP A 162 6.99 18.03 20.78
N TRP A 163 6.79 17.53 19.55
CA TRP A 163 7.03 16.12 19.21
C TRP A 163 8.24 16.00 18.29
N ASP A 164 9.27 15.31 18.75
CA ASP A 164 10.32 14.83 17.86
C ASP A 164 9.77 13.66 17.04
N ASP A 165 9.20 13.96 15.86
CA ASP A 165 8.65 12.99 14.90
C ASP A 165 9.67 11.94 14.41
N GLN A 166 10.96 12.08 14.78
CA GLN A 166 12.02 11.13 14.50
C GLN A 166 12.30 10.18 15.66
N ARG A 167 11.92 10.54 16.88
CA ARG A 167 12.10 9.71 18.07
C ARG A 167 10.90 8.76 18.25
N PRO A 168 11.12 7.44 18.36
CA PRO A 168 10.05 6.51 18.70
C PRO A 168 9.55 6.74 20.13
N GLY A 169 8.25 6.51 20.34
CA GLY A 169 7.57 6.67 21.62
C GLY A 169 6.32 7.55 21.54
N TYR A 170 6.08 8.22 20.42
CA TYR A 170 4.92 9.08 20.20
C TYR A 170 3.88 8.38 19.32
N PHE A 171 2.70 8.12 19.87
CA PHE A 171 1.66 7.32 19.23
C PHE A 171 0.46 8.16 18.83
N GLU A 172 0.07 8.07 17.56
CA GLU A 172 -1.27 8.43 17.12
C GLU A 172 -2.24 7.29 17.44
N THR A 173 -3.39 7.62 18.01
CA THR A 173 -4.35 6.62 18.48
C THR A 173 -5.74 6.84 17.91
N ASP A 174 -6.38 5.75 17.50
CA ASP A 174 -7.74 5.76 16.98
C ASP A 174 -8.48 4.48 17.35
N LEU A 175 -9.82 4.58 17.42
CA LEU A 175 -10.71 3.50 17.76
C LEU A 175 -11.58 3.11 16.55
N VAL A 176 -11.26 1.97 15.94
CA VAL A 176 -11.95 1.49 14.74
C VAL A 176 -13.18 0.65 15.11
N ALA A 177 -14.36 1.17 14.81
CA ALA A 177 -15.64 0.51 15.04
C ALA A 177 -15.95 -0.62 14.04
N PHE A 178 -16.31 -1.80 14.53
CA PHE A 178 -16.84 -2.91 13.73
C PHE A 178 -18.36 -3.06 13.93
N CYS A 179 -19.10 -2.04 13.51
CA CYS A 179 -20.56 -1.96 13.66
C CYS A 179 -21.35 -2.43 12.43
N GLY A 180 -20.68 -2.75 11.32
CA GLY A 180 -21.36 -3.03 10.05
C GLY A 180 -22.14 -1.81 9.56
N GLU A 181 -23.40 -2.03 9.17
CA GLU A 181 -24.29 -0.99 8.63
C GLU A 181 -25.05 -0.20 9.71
N SER A 182 -25.03 -0.66 10.96
CA SER A 182 -25.80 -0.06 12.05
C SER A 182 -24.94 0.28 13.25
N VAL A 183 -25.05 1.51 13.75
CA VAL A 183 -24.38 1.97 14.98
C VAL A 183 -25.18 1.67 16.25
N ARG A 184 -26.32 0.98 16.15
CA ARG A 184 -27.16 0.64 17.30
C ARG A 184 -26.52 -0.45 18.15
N GLY A 185 -26.66 -0.33 19.47
CA GLY A 185 -26.21 -1.33 20.43
C GLY A 185 -24.70 -1.35 20.63
N GLU A 186 -24.23 -2.32 21.41
CA GLU A 186 -22.81 -2.51 21.66
C GLU A 186 -22.17 -3.36 20.56
N TYR A 187 -20.93 -3.03 20.21
CA TYR A 187 -20.14 -3.73 19.22
C TYR A 187 -18.67 -3.59 19.54
N ILE A 188 -17.86 -4.44 18.93
CA ILE A 188 -16.42 -4.49 19.14
C ILE A 188 -15.78 -3.29 18.43
N ASN A 189 -14.88 -2.64 19.16
CA ASN A 189 -14.00 -1.61 18.64
C ASN A 189 -12.55 -2.09 18.78
N CYS A 190 -11.73 -1.80 17.78
CA CYS A 190 -10.29 -2.09 17.86
C CYS A 190 -9.52 -0.79 18.03
N LEU A 191 -8.77 -0.69 19.13
CA LEU A 191 -7.80 0.36 19.36
C LEU A 191 -6.59 0.11 18.47
N ASN A 192 -6.17 1.13 17.72
CA ASN A 192 -4.94 1.14 16.93
C ASN A 192 -4.05 2.27 17.42
N MET A 193 -2.89 1.92 17.97
CA MET A 193 -1.83 2.86 18.32
C MET A 193 -0.71 2.74 17.30
N THR A 194 -0.36 3.83 16.62
CA THR A 194 0.72 3.85 15.63
C THR A 194 1.80 4.84 16.03
N ASP A 195 3.02 4.35 16.24
CA ASP A 195 4.20 5.19 16.49
C ASP A 195 4.55 6.01 15.25
N VAL A 196 4.72 7.33 15.40
CA VAL A 196 4.95 8.25 14.29
C VAL A 196 6.31 8.00 13.62
N ALA A 197 7.36 7.78 14.40
CA ALA A 197 8.74 7.65 13.91
C ALA A 197 8.96 6.37 13.09
N THR A 198 8.58 5.23 13.67
CA THR A 198 8.84 3.87 13.15
C THR A 198 7.67 3.31 12.35
N SER A 199 6.45 3.83 12.58
CA SER A 199 5.18 3.22 12.15
C SER A 199 4.89 1.88 12.81
N TRP A 200 5.45 1.63 14.00
CA TRP A 200 5.15 0.49 14.86
C TRP A 200 3.70 0.55 15.31
N VAL A 201 3.03 -0.60 15.34
CA VAL A 201 1.60 -0.70 15.62
C VAL A 201 1.36 -1.53 16.87
N GLY A 202 0.52 -1.04 17.78
CA GLY A 202 -0.09 -1.80 18.87
C GLY A 202 -1.60 -1.84 18.70
N LEU A 203 -2.21 -3.02 18.81
CA LEU A 203 -3.63 -3.27 18.54
C LEU A 203 -4.32 -3.93 19.73
N GLU A 204 -5.45 -3.40 20.14
CA GLU A 204 -6.30 -4.07 21.13
C GLU A 204 -7.75 -4.07 20.70
N ALA A 205 -8.52 -4.98 21.25
CA ALA A 205 -9.97 -5.03 21.02
C ALA A 205 -10.73 -4.84 22.32
N VAL A 206 -11.77 -4.02 22.27
CA VAL A 206 -12.66 -3.72 23.38
C VAL A 206 -14.11 -3.86 22.95
N MET A 207 -14.97 -4.31 23.86
CA MET A 207 -16.40 -4.25 23.65
C MET A 207 -16.89 -2.82 23.94
N GLY A 208 -17.69 -2.25 23.05
CA GLY A 208 -18.20 -0.88 23.18
C GLY A 208 -17.11 0.18 23.16
N LYS A 209 -17.45 1.37 23.65
CA LYS A 209 -16.56 2.54 23.72
C LYS A 209 -16.38 3.07 25.15
N GLY A 210 -16.55 2.21 26.14
CA GLY A 210 -16.40 2.58 27.55
C GLY A 210 -14.97 3.06 27.84
N GLN A 211 -14.84 4.23 28.47
CA GLN A 211 -13.56 4.91 28.70
C GLN A 211 -12.56 4.03 29.48
N GLN A 212 -13.01 3.36 30.55
CA GLN A 212 -12.18 2.43 31.33
C GLN A 212 -11.63 1.27 30.47
N ARG A 213 -12.45 0.73 29.56
CA ARG A 213 -12.00 -0.40 28.71
C ARG A 213 -10.95 0.06 27.70
N VAL A 214 -11.07 1.27 27.18
CA VAL A 214 -10.08 1.89 26.29
C VAL A 214 -8.78 2.16 27.05
N TYR A 215 -8.86 2.66 28.29
CA TYR A 215 -7.72 2.79 29.18
C TYR A 215 -7.01 1.44 29.39
N ASP A 216 -7.73 0.38 29.75
CA ASP A 216 -7.15 -0.94 29.99
C ASP A 216 -6.51 -1.51 28.70
N ALA A 217 -7.00 -1.11 27.53
CA ALA A 217 -6.43 -1.49 26.24
C ALA A 217 -5.13 -0.72 25.95
N ILE A 218 -5.08 0.59 26.24
CA ILE A 218 -3.86 1.39 26.12
C ILE A 218 -2.77 0.85 27.04
N ASP A 219 -3.12 0.53 28.30
CA ASP A 219 -2.14 0.01 29.27
C ASP A 219 -1.61 -1.37 28.85
N ARG A 220 -2.48 -2.26 28.35
CA ARG A 220 -2.07 -3.54 27.76
C ARG A 220 -1.13 -3.39 26.57
N ILE A 221 -1.28 -2.33 25.75
CA ILE A 221 -0.34 -2.01 24.67
C ILE A 221 0.96 -1.50 25.26
N ARG A 222 0.92 -0.55 26.19
CA ARG A 222 2.10 0.05 26.81
C ARG A 222 3.01 -1.01 27.46
N LEU A 223 2.43 -1.93 28.23
CA LEU A 223 3.17 -2.97 28.95
C LEU A 223 3.88 -3.98 28.04
N ARG A 224 3.46 -4.12 26.78
CA ARG A 224 4.12 -5.02 25.80
C ARG A 224 5.11 -4.32 24.88
N LEU A 225 5.21 -2.99 24.92
CA LEU A 225 6.20 -2.26 24.13
C LEU A 225 7.61 -2.53 24.65
N LEU A 226 8.57 -2.60 23.73
CA LEU A 226 10.00 -2.76 24.05
C LEU A 226 10.71 -1.43 24.27
N PHE A 227 9.98 -0.32 24.16
CA PHE A 227 10.46 1.05 24.33
C PHE A 227 9.39 1.89 25.03
N ALA A 228 9.81 3.02 25.61
CA ALA A 228 8.92 3.89 26.37
C ALA A 228 7.85 4.53 25.48
N MET A 229 6.63 4.61 26.00
CA MET A 229 5.57 5.43 25.46
C MET A 229 5.73 6.84 26.03
N LEU A 230 6.10 7.79 25.19
CA LEU A 230 6.41 9.18 25.55
C LEU A 230 5.22 10.11 25.34
N GLY A 231 4.34 9.79 24.38
CA GLY A 231 3.17 10.60 24.13
C GLY A 231 2.07 9.88 23.36
N ILE A 232 0.85 10.35 23.55
CA ILE A 232 -0.36 9.85 22.90
C ILE A 232 -1.11 11.05 22.30
N ASP A 233 -1.47 10.94 21.01
CA ASP A 233 -2.33 11.88 20.29
C ASP A 233 -3.60 11.11 19.86
N PRO A 234 -4.68 11.17 20.65
CA PRO A 234 -5.95 10.60 20.28
C PRO A 234 -6.77 11.54 19.40
N ASP A 235 -7.64 10.96 18.56
CA ASP A 235 -8.70 11.76 17.94
C ASP A 235 -9.64 12.36 19.01
N ASN A 236 -10.39 13.40 18.64
CA ASN A 236 -11.33 14.13 19.50
C ASN A 236 -12.58 13.32 19.92
N GLY A 237 -12.51 11.98 19.89
CA GLY A 237 -13.56 11.09 20.34
C GLY A 237 -13.76 11.17 21.85
N THR A 238 -15.01 11.08 22.30
CA THR A 238 -15.36 11.09 23.74
C THR A 238 -14.84 9.85 24.48
N GLU A 239 -14.48 8.80 23.75
CA GLU A 239 -13.76 7.63 24.25
C GLU A 239 -12.35 7.96 24.77
N PHE A 240 -11.70 9.02 24.26
CA PHE A 240 -10.34 9.42 24.64
C PHE A 240 -10.32 10.72 25.45
N ILE A 241 -11.19 11.68 25.14
CA ILE A 241 -11.23 12.97 25.84
C ILE A 241 -12.00 12.82 27.15
N ASN A 242 -11.32 12.33 28.19
CA ASN A 242 -11.88 12.15 29.53
C ASN A 242 -10.82 12.25 30.64
N TRP A 243 -11.28 12.38 31.89
CA TRP A 243 -10.41 12.49 33.06
C TRP A 243 -9.55 11.24 33.30
N HIS A 244 -10.06 10.04 33.00
CA HIS A 244 -9.30 8.80 33.17
C HIS A 244 -8.03 8.78 32.32
N LEU A 245 -8.12 9.13 31.03
CA LEU A 245 -6.95 9.19 30.15
C LEU A 245 -5.99 10.31 30.56
N LYS A 246 -6.51 11.47 30.97
CA LYS A 246 -5.66 12.58 31.47
C LYS A 246 -4.85 12.14 32.70
N THR A 247 -5.51 11.60 33.71
CA THR A 247 -4.85 11.12 34.94
C THR A 247 -3.88 9.98 34.65
N TYR A 248 -4.22 9.06 33.75
CA TYR A 248 -3.30 8.01 33.32
C TYR A 248 -2.00 8.56 32.74
N CYS A 249 -2.14 9.52 31.82
CA CYS A 249 -1.01 10.15 31.15
C CYS A 249 -0.15 10.93 32.15
N GLU A 250 -0.77 11.67 33.07
CA GLU A 250 -0.06 12.36 34.17
C GLU A 250 0.69 11.37 35.08
N THR A 251 0.06 10.24 35.44
CA THR A 251 0.64 9.22 36.33
C THR A 251 1.84 8.50 35.71
N HIS A 252 1.82 8.30 34.39
CA HIS A 252 2.87 7.58 33.67
C HIS A 252 3.84 8.49 32.93
N GLU A 253 3.76 9.80 33.17
CA GLU A 253 4.59 10.82 32.51
C GLU A 253 4.50 10.76 30.97
N ILE A 254 3.31 10.43 30.46
CA ILE A 254 3.01 10.36 29.03
C ILE A 254 2.43 11.69 28.60
N MET A 255 3.01 12.31 27.57
CA MET A 255 2.49 13.56 27.03
C MET A 255 1.19 13.32 26.27
N LEU A 256 0.08 13.86 26.78
CA LEU A 256 -1.21 13.85 26.10
C LEU A 256 -1.34 15.11 25.24
N THR A 257 -1.34 14.94 23.92
CA THR A 257 -1.65 16.04 23.00
C THR A 257 -3.08 15.97 22.51
N ARG A 258 -3.58 17.09 21.99
CA ARG A 258 -4.89 17.17 21.38
C ARG A 258 -4.78 17.77 19.99
N ILE A 259 -5.42 17.11 19.02
CA ILE A 259 -5.57 17.62 17.66
C ILE A 259 -6.23 19.00 17.67
N ARG A 260 -5.71 19.92 16.87
CA ARG A 260 -6.31 21.26 16.73
C ARG A 260 -7.71 21.14 16.11
N PRO A 261 -8.73 21.82 16.66
CA PRO A 261 -10.04 21.91 16.02
C PRO A 261 -9.88 22.29 14.53
N TYR A 262 -10.57 21.57 13.64
CA TYR A 262 -10.59 21.79 12.19
C TYR A 262 -9.33 21.43 11.38
N LYS A 263 -8.33 20.73 11.96
CA LYS A 263 -7.22 20.12 11.20
C LYS A 263 -7.33 18.59 11.16
N LYS A 264 -8.22 18.07 10.29
CA LYS A 264 -8.41 16.62 10.00
C LYS A 264 -7.17 15.88 9.45
N ASN A 265 -6.01 16.53 9.37
CA ASN A 265 -4.80 15.99 8.76
C ASN A 265 -3.74 15.55 9.80
N ASP A 266 -4.01 15.74 11.09
CA ASP A 266 -3.02 15.47 12.14
C ASP A 266 -2.86 13.96 12.40
N ASN A 267 -3.93 13.15 12.32
CA ASN A 267 -3.92 11.67 12.51
C ASN A 267 -3.55 10.85 11.26
N CYS A 268 -2.69 11.39 10.41
CA CYS A 268 -2.54 10.83 9.07
C CYS A 268 -1.93 9.42 9.06
N TYR A 269 -1.10 9.07 10.06
CA TYR A 269 -0.42 7.78 10.13
C TYR A 269 -1.37 6.69 10.67
N VAL A 270 -2.11 6.97 11.75
CA VAL A 270 -3.07 6.01 12.32
C VAL A 270 -4.22 5.72 11.36
N GLU A 271 -4.77 6.74 10.67
CA GLU A 271 -5.85 6.53 9.70
C GLU A 271 -5.44 5.63 8.52
N GLN A 272 -4.19 5.77 8.05
CA GLN A 272 -3.65 4.88 7.03
C GLN A 272 -3.53 3.44 7.55
N LYS A 273 -3.15 3.28 8.81
CA LYS A 273 -2.99 1.98 9.47
C LYS A 273 -4.33 1.32 9.79
N ASN A 274 -5.37 2.06 10.13
CA ASN A 274 -6.72 1.53 10.32
C ASN A 274 -7.20 0.74 9.10
N TYR A 275 -7.00 1.29 7.90
CA TYR A 275 -7.33 0.58 6.68
C TYR A 275 -6.38 -0.61 6.45
N THR A 276 -5.08 -0.37 6.50
CA THR A 276 -4.07 -1.35 6.05
C THR A 276 -3.82 -2.50 7.04
N VAL A 277 -4.21 -2.35 8.31
CA VAL A 277 -3.95 -3.30 9.40
C VAL A 277 -5.25 -3.89 9.96
N LEU A 278 -6.28 -3.08 10.22
CA LEU A 278 -7.53 -3.59 10.79
C LEU A 278 -8.52 -3.99 9.68
N ARG A 279 -8.95 -3.05 8.84
CA ARG A 279 -9.96 -3.30 7.79
C ARG A 279 -9.49 -4.29 6.74
N ARG A 280 -8.20 -4.34 6.46
CA ARG A 280 -7.62 -5.30 5.50
C ARG A 280 -7.81 -6.75 5.96
N PHE A 281 -7.67 -7.01 7.26
CA PHE A 281 -7.72 -8.35 7.84
C PHE A 281 -9.11 -8.71 8.35
N LEU A 282 -9.74 -7.83 9.13
CA LEU A 282 -11.04 -8.07 9.76
C LEU A 282 -12.24 -7.66 8.89
N GLY A 283 -12.03 -6.86 7.84
CA GLY A 283 -13.09 -6.40 6.96
C GLY A 283 -13.97 -5.29 7.56
N TYR A 284 -15.25 -5.30 7.18
CA TYR A 284 -16.25 -4.29 7.56
C TYR A 284 -17.48 -4.90 8.25
N ALA A 285 -17.44 -6.20 8.56
CA ALA A 285 -18.54 -6.88 9.22
C ALA A 285 -18.80 -6.30 10.62
N ARG A 286 -20.03 -6.49 11.09
CA ARG A 286 -20.39 -6.21 12.48
C ARG A 286 -19.89 -7.35 13.37
N PHE A 287 -19.23 -7.00 14.46
CA PHE A 287 -18.88 -7.95 15.52
C PHE A 287 -19.38 -7.41 16.86
N ASP A 288 -20.15 -8.19 17.59
CA ASP A 288 -20.90 -7.75 18.78
C ASP A 288 -21.10 -8.87 19.81
N THR A 289 -20.35 -9.97 19.72
CA THR A 289 -20.40 -11.08 20.70
C THR A 289 -19.07 -11.28 21.40
N ASP A 290 -19.10 -11.78 22.65
CA ASP A 290 -17.88 -12.08 23.42
C ASP A 290 -17.02 -13.15 22.74
N LYS A 291 -17.65 -14.11 22.05
CA LYS A 291 -16.96 -15.13 21.26
C LYS A 291 -16.15 -14.48 20.13
N GLN A 292 -16.70 -13.48 19.44
CA GLN A 292 -15.98 -12.73 18.41
C GLN A 292 -14.85 -11.92 19.03
N LEU A 293 -15.09 -11.27 20.18
CA LEU A 293 -14.07 -10.50 20.89
C LEU A 293 -12.87 -11.36 21.28
N ALA A 294 -13.10 -12.56 21.81
CA ALA A 294 -12.04 -13.49 22.15
C ALA A 294 -11.20 -13.89 20.91
N ILE A 295 -11.86 -14.20 19.79
CA ILE A 295 -11.16 -14.54 18.55
C ILE A 295 -10.36 -13.35 18.01
N ILE A 296 -10.91 -12.13 18.06
CA ILE A 296 -10.21 -10.93 17.60
C ILE A 296 -9.00 -10.66 18.50
N LYS A 297 -9.14 -10.75 19.83
CA LYS A 297 -8.02 -10.62 20.78
C LYS A 297 -6.91 -11.66 20.56
N GLU A 298 -7.25 -12.87 20.14
CA GLU A 298 -6.26 -13.89 19.74
C GLU A 298 -5.59 -13.55 18.40
N THR A 299 -6.30 -12.87 17.50
CA THR A 299 -5.84 -12.54 16.15
C THR A 299 -4.93 -11.32 16.12
N LEU A 300 -5.22 -10.28 16.90
CA LEU A 300 -4.54 -8.98 16.84
C LEU A 300 -3.03 -9.05 17.12
N PRO A 301 -2.54 -9.79 18.14
CA PRO A 301 -1.09 -9.93 18.37
C PRO A 301 -0.36 -10.56 17.16
N LEU A 302 -0.98 -11.53 16.49
CA LEU A 302 -0.40 -12.13 15.28
C LEU A 302 -0.33 -11.12 14.13
N ILE A 303 -1.33 -10.25 14.02
CA ILE A 303 -1.34 -9.16 13.03
C ILE A 303 -0.26 -8.12 13.38
N GLU A 304 -0.09 -7.76 14.65
CA GLU A 304 1.00 -6.89 15.11
C GLU A 304 2.36 -7.44 14.70
N ASP A 305 2.65 -8.70 15.03
CA ASP A 305 3.91 -9.34 14.64
C ASP A 305 4.10 -9.30 13.12
N TYR A 306 3.05 -9.67 12.39
CA TYR A 306 3.11 -9.69 10.94
C TYR A 306 3.40 -8.30 10.34
N VAL A 307 2.75 -7.26 10.85
CA VAL A 307 2.89 -5.88 10.34
C VAL A 307 4.20 -5.24 10.78
N ASN A 308 4.59 -5.40 12.04
CA ASN A 308 5.77 -4.74 12.59
C ASN A 308 7.06 -5.36 12.05
N PHE A 309 7.10 -6.68 11.85
CA PHE A 309 8.31 -7.37 11.42
C PHE A 309 8.38 -7.64 9.91
N PHE A 310 7.25 -7.81 9.21
CA PHE A 310 7.24 -8.27 7.81
C PHE A 310 6.54 -7.33 6.81
N GLN A 311 6.02 -6.18 7.24
CA GLN A 311 5.39 -5.21 6.34
C GLN A 311 6.22 -3.92 6.19
N PRO A 312 7.09 -3.83 5.16
CA PRO A 312 7.90 -2.63 4.94
C PRO A 312 7.01 -1.46 4.54
N VAL A 313 7.12 -0.31 5.19
CA VAL A 313 6.34 0.91 4.92
C VAL A 313 7.25 1.95 4.26
N MET A 314 6.70 2.82 3.40
CA MET A 314 7.43 3.99 2.86
C MET A 314 7.04 5.23 3.63
N LYS A 315 8.02 5.98 4.17
CA LYS A 315 7.78 7.31 4.75
C LYS A 315 8.06 8.41 3.71
N LEU A 316 7.27 9.48 3.75
CA LEU A 316 7.45 10.62 2.88
C LEU A 316 8.73 11.36 3.27
N LYS A 317 9.62 11.59 2.30
CA LYS A 317 10.85 12.37 2.48
C LYS A 317 10.64 13.83 2.15
N GLU A 318 9.98 14.10 1.03
CA GLU A 318 9.82 15.46 0.52
C GLU A 318 8.53 15.57 -0.30
N LYS A 319 7.88 16.74 -0.21
CA LYS A 319 6.75 17.13 -1.05
C LYS A 319 7.08 18.46 -1.73
N LYS A 320 7.21 18.45 -3.05
CA LYS A 320 7.40 19.66 -3.86
C LYS A 320 6.17 19.92 -4.73
N ARG A 321 5.64 21.15 -4.69
CA ARG A 321 4.57 21.59 -5.58
C ARG A 321 5.18 22.29 -6.79
N ILE A 322 4.85 21.80 -7.99
CA ILE A 322 5.31 22.33 -9.27
C ILE A 322 4.06 22.69 -10.06
N GLY A 323 3.66 23.97 -9.98
CA GLY A 323 2.39 24.46 -10.52
C GLY A 323 1.18 23.74 -9.90
N SER A 324 0.36 23.09 -10.74
CA SER A 324 -0.79 22.29 -10.32
C SER A 324 -0.43 20.86 -9.88
N LYS A 325 0.81 20.40 -10.08
CA LYS A 325 1.23 19.03 -9.76
C LYS A 325 2.01 18.98 -8.45
N THR A 326 1.75 17.97 -7.64
CA THR A 326 2.53 17.68 -6.43
C THR A 326 3.42 16.47 -6.67
N LYS A 327 4.74 16.63 -6.54
CA LYS A 327 5.72 15.54 -6.56
C LYS A 327 6.04 15.13 -5.13
N LYS A 328 5.91 13.84 -4.83
CA LYS A 328 6.25 13.23 -3.54
C LYS A 328 7.46 12.33 -3.70
N THR A 329 8.48 12.54 -2.88
CA THR A 329 9.68 11.70 -2.80
C THR A 329 9.61 10.92 -1.49
N TYR A 330 9.90 9.62 -1.51
CA TYR A 330 9.81 8.74 -0.35
C TYR A 330 11.17 8.15 0.01
N TYR A 331 11.34 7.81 1.28
CA TYR A 331 12.45 6.96 1.72
C TYR A 331 12.30 5.53 1.20
N THR A 332 13.41 4.79 1.20
CA THR A 332 13.41 3.33 0.99
C THR A 332 12.46 2.67 1.98
N ALA A 333 11.67 1.72 1.50
CA ALA A 333 10.71 1.04 2.37
C ALA A 333 11.44 0.20 3.43
N LYS A 334 11.03 0.35 4.69
CA LYS A 334 11.57 -0.39 5.85
C LYS A 334 10.42 -0.83 6.75
N THR A 335 10.57 -1.97 7.41
CA THR A 335 9.60 -2.46 8.40
C THR A 335 9.69 -1.59 9.66
N PRO A 336 8.62 -1.51 10.47
CA PRO A 336 8.70 -0.86 11.78
C PRO A 336 9.82 -1.41 12.66
N TYR A 337 10.04 -2.72 12.64
CA TYR A 337 11.16 -3.39 13.29
C TYR A 337 12.52 -2.84 12.86
N GLN A 338 12.77 -2.75 11.55
CA GLN A 338 14.03 -2.18 11.03
C GLN A 338 14.21 -0.72 11.46
N ARG A 339 13.15 0.09 11.44
CA ARG A 339 13.24 1.49 11.89
C ARG A 339 13.51 1.61 13.38
N LEU A 340 12.91 0.74 14.19
CA LEU A 340 13.12 0.75 15.63
C LEU A 340 14.58 0.42 15.97
N LEU A 341 15.17 -0.60 15.31
CA LEU A 341 16.60 -0.88 15.46
C LEU A 341 17.48 0.28 15.00
N GLU A 342 17.15 0.91 13.88
CA GLU A 342 17.93 2.05 13.35
C GLU A 342 17.78 3.34 14.15
N SER A 343 16.79 3.42 15.04
CA SER A 343 16.54 4.63 15.84
C SER A 343 17.55 4.81 16.99
N GLY A 344 18.24 3.74 17.40
CA GLY A 344 19.24 3.76 18.47
C GLY A 344 18.68 4.01 19.88
N ILE A 345 17.35 3.96 20.08
CA ILE A 345 16.76 4.18 21.42
C ILE A 345 16.81 2.95 22.32
N LEU A 346 17.00 1.77 21.73
CA LEU A 346 17.00 0.51 22.47
C LEU A 346 18.39 0.28 23.05
N ASN A 347 18.44 -0.18 24.31
CA ASN A 347 19.69 -0.67 24.87
C ASN A 347 20.04 -2.06 24.30
N ASN A 348 21.27 -2.51 24.52
CA ASN A 348 21.79 -3.78 23.99
C ASN A 348 20.90 -4.99 24.36
N ASP A 349 20.33 -5.02 25.57
CA ASP A 349 19.47 -6.10 26.03
C ASP A 349 18.10 -6.08 25.32
N GLN A 350 17.51 -4.90 25.13
CA GLN A 350 16.26 -4.71 24.39
C GLN A 350 16.44 -5.08 22.92
N GLU A 351 17.53 -4.65 22.28
CA GLU A 351 17.86 -5.03 20.90
C GLU A 351 18.02 -6.54 20.76
N ARG A 352 18.76 -7.18 21.68
CA ARG A 352 18.97 -8.63 21.68
C ARG A 352 17.65 -9.38 21.87
N LYS A 353 16.81 -8.96 22.81
CA LYS A 353 15.47 -9.55 23.03
C LYS A 353 14.61 -9.43 21.77
N LEU A 354 14.60 -8.26 21.13
CA LEU A 354 13.83 -8.01 19.92
C LEU A 354 14.32 -8.87 18.74
N GLN A 355 15.64 -8.99 18.55
CA GLN A 355 16.25 -9.83 17.51
C GLN A 355 16.01 -11.32 17.75
N MET A 356 16.16 -11.79 18.99
CA MET A 356 15.83 -13.17 19.36
C MET A 356 14.37 -13.47 19.08
N TYR A 357 13.46 -12.57 19.49
CA TYR A 357 12.04 -12.70 19.22
C TYR A 357 11.77 -12.77 17.72
N TYR A 358 12.32 -11.84 16.93
CA TYR A 358 12.22 -11.89 15.47
C TYR A 358 12.69 -13.22 14.88
N GLY A 359 13.79 -13.76 15.40
CA GLY A 359 14.33 -15.07 15.03
C GLY A 359 13.38 -16.23 15.33
N THR A 360 12.40 -16.10 16.23
CA THR A 360 11.39 -17.14 16.49
C THR A 360 10.26 -17.13 15.46
N ILE A 361 9.94 -15.97 14.90
CA ILE A 361 8.73 -15.76 14.11
C ILE A 361 8.88 -16.30 12.69
N ASN A 362 7.84 -16.99 12.20
CA ASN A 362 7.75 -17.44 10.81
C ASN A 362 6.63 -16.67 10.08
N PRO A 363 6.94 -15.85 9.05
CA PRO A 363 5.94 -15.05 8.37
C PRO A 363 4.88 -15.88 7.63
N ALA A 364 5.24 -17.05 7.09
CA ALA A 364 4.28 -17.94 6.45
C ALA A 364 3.35 -18.59 7.48
N ASP A 365 3.89 -19.00 8.62
CA ASP A 365 3.10 -19.55 9.72
C ASP A 365 2.14 -18.54 10.33
N LEU A 366 2.61 -17.31 10.59
CA LEU A 366 1.75 -16.20 11.04
C LEU A 366 0.55 -16.03 10.10
N LYS A 367 0.80 -16.00 8.78
CA LYS A 367 -0.29 -15.88 7.80
C LYS A 367 -1.26 -17.05 7.84
N ARG A 368 -0.77 -18.29 8.00
CA ARG A 368 -1.64 -19.48 8.15
C ARG A 368 -2.52 -19.37 9.41
N ARG A 369 -1.92 -18.99 10.55
CA ARG A 369 -2.63 -18.82 11.83
C ARG A 369 -3.67 -17.69 11.77
N ILE A 370 -3.28 -16.53 11.26
CA ILE A 370 -4.20 -15.40 11.04
C ILE A 370 -5.37 -15.84 10.15
N ASN A 371 -5.10 -16.47 9.01
CA ASN A 371 -6.16 -16.92 8.10
C ASN A 371 -7.10 -17.94 8.77
N LYS A 372 -6.58 -18.86 9.59
CA LYS A 372 -7.39 -19.83 10.35
C LYS A 372 -8.32 -19.13 11.34
N LEU A 373 -7.82 -18.14 12.08
CA LEU A 373 -8.63 -17.35 13.02
C LEU A 373 -9.66 -16.48 12.29
N LEU A 374 -9.29 -15.84 11.18
CA LEU A 374 -10.22 -15.08 10.35
C LEU A 374 -11.33 -15.96 9.76
N GLN A 375 -11.01 -17.20 9.35
CA GLN A 375 -12.04 -18.17 8.94
C GLN A 375 -12.96 -18.55 10.10
N LYS A 376 -12.41 -18.79 11.30
CA LYS A 376 -13.20 -19.04 12.51
C LYS A 376 -14.11 -17.87 12.84
N LEU A 377 -13.60 -16.64 12.72
CA LEU A 377 -14.36 -15.39 12.92
C LEU A 377 -15.48 -15.27 11.88
N ASN A 378 -15.18 -15.49 10.60
CA ASN A 378 -16.19 -15.43 9.53
C ASN A 378 -17.32 -16.45 9.72
N LYS A 379 -17.04 -17.63 10.28
CA LYS A 379 -18.07 -18.62 10.63
C LYS A 379 -19.00 -18.18 11.77
N THR A 380 -18.63 -17.15 12.54
CA THR A 380 -19.51 -16.57 13.57
C THR A 380 -20.43 -15.49 13.01
N LEU A 381 -20.16 -15.00 11.80
CA LEU A 381 -21.05 -14.07 11.11
C LEU A 381 -22.29 -14.84 10.67
N ARG A 382 -23.46 -14.33 11.02
CA ARG A 382 -24.75 -14.89 10.64
C ARG A 382 -25.16 -14.43 9.25
#